data_AF-A0A6A3XGD3-F1
#
_entry.id   AF-A0A6A3XGD3-F1
#
_cell.length_a   1.000
_cell.length_b   1.000
_cell.length_c   1.000
_cell.angle_alpha   90.00
_cell.angle_beta   90.00
_cell.angle_gamma   90.00
#
_symmetry.space_group_name_H-M   'P 1'
#
loop_
_entity.id
_entity.type
_entity.pdbx_description
1 polymer ?
#
loop_
_entity_poly.entity_id
_entity_poly.type
_entity_poly.pdbx_seq_one_letter_code
_entity_poly.pdbx_strand_id
1 'polypeptide(L)'
;MPLGTGSDGAIYAATATTECNSYLGRSCAANVVDNSGAFSSRNGATALSTVKAYSALSTVKAYSAMSSYSPRAAKQWSKTTSNFGIGVLN
;
A
#
# COMPACT_ATOMS: atom_id res chain seq x y z
N MET A 1 9.50 -15.71 -3.79
CA MET A 1 9.80 -14.26 -3.73
C MET A 1 8.58 -13.50 -4.27
N PRO A 2 7.92 -12.64 -3.47
CA PRO A 2 6.68 -11.94 -3.84
C PRO A 2 6.77 -10.99 -5.04
N LEU A 3 7.97 -10.50 -5.36
CA LEU A 3 8.23 -9.65 -6.53
C LEU A 3 9.19 -10.36 -7.47
N GLY A 4 8.95 -10.37 -8.79
CA GLY A 4 9.90 -10.91 -9.77
C GLY A 4 11.24 -10.13 -9.77
N THR A 5 12.35 -10.71 -10.22
CA THR A 5 13.71 -10.13 -10.06
C THR A 5 14.05 -8.95 -11.00
N GLY A 6 13.12 -8.47 -11.82
CA GLY A 6 13.36 -7.35 -12.74
C GLY A 6 13.45 -5.98 -12.05
N SER A 7 13.89 -4.98 -12.81
CA SER A 7 13.96 -3.57 -12.37
C SER A 7 12.79 -2.72 -12.84
N ASP A 8 11.94 -3.25 -13.72
CA ASP A 8 10.86 -2.49 -14.36
C ASP A 8 9.72 -2.17 -13.40
N GLY A 9 9.12 -0.99 -13.60
CA GLY A 9 8.00 -0.50 -12.80
C GLY A 9 8.39 0.11 -11.46
N ALA A 10 7.39 0.60 -10.74
CA ALA A 10 7.56 1.22 -9.43
C ALA A 10 6.51 0.69 -8.45
N ILE A 11 6.98 0.19 -7.30
CA ILE A 11 6.17 -0.33 -6.21
C ILE A 11 6.76 0.20 -4.90
N TYR A 12 5.90 0.80 -4.08
CA TYR A 12 6.24 1.13 -2.70
C TYR A 12 5.74 0.03 -1.77
N ALA A 13 6.65 -0.76 -1.21
CA ALA A 13 6.35 -1.70 -0.14
C ALA A 13 6.53 -0.96 1.19
N ALA A 14 5.41 -0.55 1.78
CA ALA A 14 5.42 0.17 3.04
C ALA A 14 6.14 -0.62 4.14
N THR A 15 7.09 0.06 4.76
CA THR A 15 7.66 -0.28 6.06
C THR A 15 6.97 0.58 7.13
N ALA A 16 7.15 0.29 8.41
CA ALA A 16 6.54 1.06 9.51
C ALA A 16 7.18 2.46 9.69
N THR A 17 7.50 3.14 8.60
CA THR A 17 8.19 4.42 8.56
C THR A 17 7.21 5.57 8.38
N THR A 18 7.66 6.77 8.74
CA THR A 18 6.89 8.02 8.60
C THR A 18 6.99 8.62 7.20
N GLU A 19 7.70 7.99 6.26
CA GLU A 19 7.98 8.51 4.91
C GLU A 19 6.69 8.89 4.16
N CYS A 20 5.63 8.08 4.30
CA CYS A 20 4.35 8.38 3.68
C CYS A 20 3.71 9.69 4.14
N ASN A 21 4.08 10.25 5.30
CA ASN A 21 3.52 11.53 5.74
C ASN A 21 3.86 12.67 4.77
N SER A 22 5.08 12.69 4.21
CA SER A 22 5.53 13.75 3.31
C SER A 22 4.95 13.65 1.88
N TYR A 23 4.42 12.50 1.52
CA TYR A 23 3.84 12.22 0.19
C TYR A 23 2.31 12.11 0.20
N LEU A 24 1.76 11.46 1.21
CA LEU A 24 0.34 11.09 1.31
C LEU A 24 -0.41 11.86 2.42
N GLY A 25 0.30 12.61 3.27
CA GLY A 25 -0.30 13.28 4.43
C GLY A 25 -0.65 12.33 5.58
N ARG A 26 -0.18 11.08 5.55
CA ARG A 26 -0.42 10.06 6.57
C ARG A 26 0.69 9.01 6.62
N SER A 27 0.80 8.31 7.75
CA SER A 27 1.67 7.14 7.86
C SER A 27 1.16 5.97 7.00
N CYS A 28 2.10 5.12 6.56
CA CYS A 28 1.77 3.84 5.94
C CYS A 28 1.80 2.72 6.98
N ALA A 29 0.95 1.71 6.79
CA ALA A 29 1.00 0.48 7.58
C ALA A 29 1.97 -0.51 6.92
N ALA A 30 2.81 -1.16 7.72
CA ALA A 30 3.75 -2.16 7.22
C ALA A 30 3.01 -3.42 6.72
N ASN A 31 3.61 -4.06 5.71
CA ASN A 31 3.17 -5.37 5.24
C ASN A 31 3.60 -6.48 6.22
N VAL A 32 2.84 -7.57 6.28
CA VAL A 32 3.24 -8.80 6.97
C VAL A 32 3.72 -9.80 5.93
N VAL A 33 4.92 -10.32 6.13
CA VAL A 33 5.54 -11.33 5.28
C VAL A 33 5.82 -12.54 6.16
N ASP A 34 5.03 -13.60 6.02
CA ASP A 34 5.13 -14.84 6.80
C ASP A 34 5.41 -16.01 5.86
N ASN A 35 6.42 -16.83 6.19
CA ASN A 35 6.91 -17.95 5.37
C ASN A 35 7.00 -17.64 3.87
N SER A 36 7.40 -16.41 3.54
CA SER A 36 7.40 -15.85 2.20
C SER A 36 8.74 -15.19 1.89
N GLY A 37 9.06 -15.02 0.61
CA GLY A 37 10.27 -14.25 0.23
C GLY A 37 10.14 -12.76 0.56
N ALA A 38 11.24 -12.02 0.48
CA ALA A 38 11.27 -10.59 0.80
C ALA A 38 10.32 -9.75 -0.07
N PHE A 39 9.58 -8.83 0.56
CA PHE A 39 8.74 -7.83 -0.09
C PHE A 39 9.29 -6.42 0.16
N SER A 40 10.17 -5.98 -0.73
CA SER A 40 10.83 -4.67 -0.66
C SER A 40 10.35 -3.74 -1.77
N SER A 41 10.49 -2.43 -1.56
CA SER A 41 10.17 -1.44 -2.57
C SER A 41 11.05 -1.59 -3.82
N ARG A 42 10.47 -1.34 -4.98
CA ARG A 42 11.17 -1.13 -6.26
C ARG A 42 10.87 0.27 -6.73
N ASN A 43 11.87 1.14 -6.85
CA ASN A 43 11.64 2.54 -7.25
C ASN A 43 10.55 3.22 -6.40
N GLY A 44 10.57 2.97 -5.08
CA GLY A 44 9.49 3.37 -4.16
C GLY A 44 9.26 4.89 -4.11
N ALA A 45 10.33 5.68 -4.18
CA ALA A 45 10.24 7.14 -4.24
C ALA A 45 9.51 7.62 -5.51
N THR A 46 9.70 6.94 -6.64
CA THR A 46 8.96 7.23 -7.89
C THR A 46 7.48 6.94 -7.71
N ALA A 47 7.12 5.80 -7.11
CA ALA A 47 5.72 5.47 -6.84
C ALA A 47 5.05 6.53 -5.93
N LEU A 48 5.72 6.94 -4.85
CA LEU A 48 5.21 7.95 -3.92
C LEU A 48 5.11 9.34 -4.55
N SER A 49 6.11 9.76 -5.35
CA SER A 49 6.10 11.07 -6.00
C SER A 49 5.01 11.18 -7.06
N THR A 50 4.75 10.10 -7.83
CA THR A 50 3.62 10.04 -8.76
C THR A 50 2.29 10.23 -8.04
N VAL A 51 2.08 9.54 -6.92
CA VAL A 51 0.84 9.70 -6.13
C VAL A 51 0.71 11.12 -5.57
N LYS A 52 1.82 11.69 -5.04
CA LYS A 52 1.84 13.07 -4.56
C LYS A 52 1.50 14.07 -5.66
N ALA A 53 1.94 13.86 -6.91
CA ALA A 53 1.59 14.76 -8.01
C ALA A 53 0.07 14.86 -8.23
N TYR A 54 -0.69 13.80 -7.96
CA TYR A 54 -2.15 13.84 -8.00
C TYR A 54 -2.77 14.70 -6.90
N SER A 55 -2.06 14.99 -5.81
CA SER A 55 -2.55 15.90 -4.76
C SER A 55 -2.76 17.33 -5.27
N ALA A 56 -2.01 17.73 -6.30
CA ALA A 56 -2.14 19.05 -6.91
C ALA A 56 -3.38 19.16 -7.81
N LEU A 57 -4.00 18.03 -8.16
CA LEU A 57 -5.19 17.97 -9.00
C LEU A 57 -6.42 17.83 -8.12
N SER A 58 -7.09 18.96 -7.84
CA SER A 58 -8.29 19.02 -6.99
C SER A 58 -9.45 18.11 -7.43
N THR A 59 -9.43 17.64 -8.68
CA THR A 59 -10.42 16.72 -9.25
C THR A 59 -10.15 15.24 -8.93
N VAL A 60 -8.95 14.89 -8.44
CA VAL A 60 -8.58 13.50 -8.17
C VAL A 60 -9.10 13.08 -6.79
N LYS A 61 -10.37 12.65 -6.75
CA LYS A 61 -11.01 12.08 -5.53
C LYS A 61 -10.20 10.95 -4.90
N ALA A 62 -9.45 10.18 -5.69
CA ALA A 62 -8.61 9.09 -5.20
C ALA A 62 -7.55 9.58 -4.21
N TYR A 63 -6.91 10.73 -4.45
CA TYR A 63 -5.90 11.25 -3.54
C TYR A 63 -6.53 11.66 -2.20
N SER A 64 -7.65 12.38 -2.23
CA SER A 64 -8.37 12.79 -1.00
C SER A 64 -8.88 11.59 -0.20
N ALA A 65 -9.35 10.53 -0.87
CA ALA A 65 -9.72 9.29 -0.22
C ALA A 65 -8.50 8.58 0.40
N MET A 66 -7.37 8.59 -0.30
CA MET A 66 -6.13 8.01 0.21
C MET A 66 -5.56 8.77 1.40
N SER A 67 -5.55 10.11 1.39
CA SER A 67 -4.97 10.92 2.45
C SER A 67 -5.78 10.88 3.75
N SER A 68 -7.11 10.78 3.65
CA SER A 68 -8.02 10.65 4.80
C SER A 68 -8.12 9.21 5.34
N TYR A 69 -7.66 8.22 4.59
CA TYR A 69 -7.74 6.82 5.00
C TYR A 69 -6.70 6.47 6.06
N SER A 70 -7.13 5.85 7.17
CA SER A 70 -6.22 5.31 8.18
C SER A 70 -6.05 3.81 7.97
N PRO A 71 -4.94 3.35 7.37
CA PRO A 71 -4.71 1.92 7.19
C PRO A 71 -4.47 1.25 8.55
N ARG A 72 -5.15 0.14 8.78
CA ARG A 72 -4.88 -0.73 9.93
C ARG A 72 -3.61 -1.54 9.65
N ALA A 73 -2.90 -1.93 10.71
CA ALA A 73 -1.80 -2.87 10.59
C ALA A 73 -2.25 -4.14 9.87
N ALA A 74 -1.43 -4.61 8.93
CA ALA A 74 -1.69 -5.87 8.26
C ALA A 74 -1.77 -6.99 9.31
N LYS A 75 -2.79 -7.84 9.20
CA LYS A 75 -2.94 -9.05 10.02
C LYS A 75 -2.76 -10.25 9.11
N GLN A 76 -2.10 -11.29 9.62
CA GLN A 76 -2.08 -12.59 8.97
C GLN A 76 -3.52 -13.03 8.69
N TRP A 77 -3.75 -13.47 7.46
CA TRP A 77 -5.10 -13.62 6.95
C TRP A 77 -5.72 -14.95 7.43
N SER A 78 -6.36 -14.93 8.61
CA SER A 78 -7.22 -16.03 9.09
C SER A 78 -8.70 -15.84 8.70
N LYS A 79 -9.07 -14.65 8.19
CA LYS A 79 -10.45 -14.16 7.98
C LYS A 79 -11.04 -14.33 6.57
N THR A 80 -10.30 -14.82 5.59
CA THR A 80 -10.71 -14.85 4.16
C THR A 80 -11.38 -16.12 3.69
N THR A 81 -11.47 -17.15 4.52
CA THR A 81 -12.35 -18.29 4.21
C THR A 81 -13.82 -17.92 4.26
N SER A 82 -14.20 -16.86 4.99
CA SER A 82 -15.56 -16.32 4.93
C SER A 82 -15.64 -15.22 3.90
N ASN A 83 -14.85 -14.14 4.01
CA ASN A 83 -15.20 -12.83 3.40
C ASN A 83 -14.68 -12.50 1.98
N PHE A 84 -14.32 -13.49 1.16
CA PHE A 84 -13.72 -13.25 -0.16
C PHE A 84 -14.35 -14.16 -1.23
N GLY A 85 -14.96 -13.58 -2.27
CA GLY A 85 -15.70 -14.31 -3.32
C GLY A 85 -17.19 -13.94 -3.39
N ILE A 86 -17.97 -14.64 -4.23
CA ILE A 86 -19.43 -14.50 -4.24
C ILE A 86 -19.99 -15.18 -3.00
N GLY A 87 -20.59 -14.36 -2.13
CA GLY A 87 -21.20 -14.81 -0.90
C GLY A 87 -20.25 -14.66 0.29
N VAL A 88 -20.57 -13.68 1.13
CA VAL A 88 -20.18 -13.69 2.53
C VAL A 88 -21.23 -12.98 3.32
N LEU A 89 -21.94 -13.79 4.08
CA LEU A 89 -23.19 -13.45 4.70
C LEU A 89 -22.99 -13.58 6.19
N ASN A 90 -23.28 -12.45 6.84
CA ASN A 90 -23.54 -12.22 8.26
C ASN A 90 -22.29 -11.94 9.13
#